data_AF-A0A3P7IY22-F1
#
_entry.id   AF-A0A3P7IY22-F1
#
_cell.length_a   1.000
_cell.length_b   1.000
_cell.length_c   1.000
_cell.angle_alpha   90.00
_cell.angle_beta   90.00
_cell.angle_gamma   90.00
#
_symmetry.space_group_name_H-M   'P 1'
#
loop_
_entity.id
_entity.type
_entity.pdbx_description
1 polymer ?
#
loop_
_entity_poly.entity_id
_entity_poly.type
_entity_poly.pdbx_seq_one_letter_code
_entity_poly.pdbx_strand_id
1 'polypeptide(L)'
;MTRFLKKLLLQISLTEGGSKPAILTPIQLAVILALFRLERRTEHCDELFLERADAFLDAIINQRRCWSVQAAALLARCDLERMKNRRVERACAQSELICKLMDGEDETPEDVKTKRCTLVLASGLEPFWEARVIHAETLRSLGCTAESLLIYEKLELWDNVIDCFKQLGQLEKAEALIRRLLTNRPDDSMLYCYLGDITLETSYYETAIKV
;
A
#
# COMPACT_ATOMS: atom_id res chain seq x y z
N MET A 1 -15.43 30.70 19.73
CA MET A 1 -14.90 29.38 19.30
C MET A 1 -14.73 28.37 20.44
N THR A 2 -14.28 28.77 21.63
CA THR A 2 -14.02 27.88 22.79
C THR A 2 -15.26 27.25 23.44
N ARG A 3 -16.46 27.84 23.29
CA ARG A 3 -17.72 27.23 23.79
C ARG A 3 -18.24 26.07 22.94
N PHE A 4 -17.91 26.03 21.65
CA PHE A 4 -18.39 24.99 20.73
C PHE A 4 -17.63 23.68 20.93
N LEU A 5 -16.30 23.76 21.10
CA LEU A 5 -15.43 22.62 21.41
C LEU A 5 -15.76 21.97 22.77
N LYS A 6 -16.09 22.78 23.79
CA LYS A 6 -16.46 22.27 25.12
C LYS A 6 -17.78 21.49 25.11
N LYS A 7 -18.72 21.84 24.22
CA LYS A 7 -20.01 21.17 24.08
C LYS A 7 -19.89 19.83 23.34
N LEU A 8 -18.95 19.73 22.39
CA LEU A 8 -18.67 18.50 21.65
C LEU A 8 -18.00 17.43 22.53
N LEU A 9 -17.06 17.84 23.40
CA LEU A 9 -16.31 16.93 24.28
C LEU A 9 -17.12 16.44 25.51
N LEU A 10 -18.20 17.13 25.87
CA LEU A 10 -19.08 16.74 26.99
C LEU A 10 -20.21 15.79 26.57
N GLN A 11 -20.39 15.55 25.26
CA GLN A 11 -21.29 14.52 24.74
C GLN A 11 -20.49 13.30 24.29
N ILE A 12 -19.70 12.72 25.19
CA ILE A 12 -19.28 11.33 25.01
C ILE A 12 -20.48 10.47 25.42
N SER A 13 -21.47 10.35 24.53
CA SER A 13 -22.37 9.22 24.56
C SER A 13 -21.54 8.01 24.18
N LEU A 14 -21.03 7.28 25.17
CA LEU A 14 -20.68 5.88 24.99
C LEU A 14 -21.93 5.24 24.41
N THR A 15 -21.95 4.97 23.12
CA THR A 15 -23.10 4.32 22.49
C THR A 15 -23.22 2.94 23.11
N GLU A 16 -24.15 2.80 24.05
CA GLU A 16 -24.67 1.51 24.48
C GLU A 16 -25.02 0.73 23.21
N GLY A 17 -24.55 -0.53 23.15
CA GLY A 17 -24.61 -1.36 21.95
C GLY A 17 -26.04 -1.48 21.42
N GLY A 18 -26.34 -0.76 20.34
CA GLY A 18 -27.68 -0.74 19.73
C GLY A 18 -27.99 0.47 18.85
N SER A 19 -27.24 1.57 18.96
CA SER A 19 -27.37 2.72 18.05
C SER A 19 -26.94 2.34 16.63
N LYS A 20 -27.80 2.55 15.62
CA LYS A 20 -27.40 2.49 14.21
C LYS A 20 -26.17 3.40 14.02
N PRO A 21 -25.12 2.95 13.30
CA PRO A 21 -23.93 3.77 13.09
C PRO A 21 -24.33 5.10 12.45
N ALA A 22 -23.81 6.20 12.99
CA ALA A 22 -24.09 7.53 12.46
C ALA A 22 -23.68 7.58 10.99
N ILE A 23 -24.60 8.06 10.13
CA ILE A 23 -24.33 8.21 8.71
C ILE A 23 -23.38 9.40 8.53
N LEU A 24 -22.16 9.13 8.05
CA LEU A 24 -21.15 10.15 7.82
C LEU A 24 -21.11 10.56 6.33
N THR A 25 -20.78 11.81 6.10
CA THR A 25 -20.53 12.34 4.76
C THR A 25 -19.19 11.83 4.21
N PRO A 26 -19.02 11.75 2.87
CA PRO A 26 -17.74 11.38 2.27
C PRO A 26 -16.53 12.17 2.77
N ILE A 27 -16.70 13.47 3.03
CA ILE A 27 -15.64 14.35 3.55
C ILE A 27 -15.28 13.96 4.98
N GLN A 28 -16.26 13.69 5.85
CA GLN A 28 -15.99 13.21 7.21
C GLN A 28 -15.27 11.86 7.19
N LEU A 29 -15.64 10.94 6.29
CA LEU A 29 -14.93 9.67 6.12
C LEU A 29 -13.48 9.87 5.66
N ALA A 30 -13.24 10.80 4.74
CA ALA A 30 -11.89 11.16 4.32
C ALA A 30 -11.06 11.75 5.48
N VAL A 31 -11.67 12.57 6.34
CA VAL A 31 -11.02 13.09 7.55
C VAL A 31 -10.65 11.97 8.53
N ILE A 32 -11.55 10.99 8.74
CA ILE A 32 -11.24 9.82 9.58
C ILE A 32 -10.06 9.03 9.00
N LEU A 33 -10.04 8.81 7.68
CA LEU A 33 -8.93 8.14 7.02
C LEU A 33 -7.61 8.91 7.17
N ALA A 34 -7.66 10.23 7.09
CA ALA A 34 -6.49 11.09 7.33
C ALA A 34 -5.99 11.02 8.78
N LEU A 35 -6.90 10.95 9.76
CA LEU A 35 -6.55 10.74 11.17
C LEU A 35 -5.86 9.38 11.38
N PHE A 36 -6.43 8.31 10.84
CA PHE A 36 -5.81 6.98 10.85
C PHE A 36 -4.38 7.02 10.29
N ARG A 37 -4.17 7.69 9.16
CA ARG A 37 -2.83 7.81 8.55
C ARG A 37 -1.86 8.62 9.39
N LEU A 38 -2.33 9.67 10.07
CA LEU A 38 -1.52 10.46 10.98
C LEU A 38 -1.09 9.61 12.18
N GLU A 39 -2.02 8.88 12.79
CA GLU A 39 -1.72 7.96 13.89
C GLU A 39 -0.72 6.89 13.44
N ARG A 40 -0.91 6.28 12.27
CA ARG A 40 0.03 5.30 11.71
C ARG A 40 1.47 5.82 11.56
N ARG A 41 1.66 7.12 11.33
CA ARG A 41 2.98 7.74 11.20
C ARG A 41 3.59 8.18 12.52
N THR A 42 2.77 8.39 13.55
CA THR A 42 3.19 9.01 14.81
C THR A 42 3.27 8.02 15.96
N GLU A 43 2.46 6.97 15.93
CA GLU A 43 2.39 5.95 16.96
C GLU A 43 3.21 4.72 16.62
N HIS A 44 3.56 3.95 17.65
CA HIS A 44 4.23 2.67 17.49
C HIS A 44 3.23 1.62 16.96
N CYS A 45 3.68 0.78 16.02
CA CYS A 45 2.85 -0.25 15.42
C CYS A 45 2.78 -1.50 16.32
N ASP A 46 1.98 -1.41 17.39
CA ASP A 46 1.68 -2.53 18.29
C ASP A 46 0.31 -3.18 17.98
N GLU A 47 -0.02 -4.25 18.68
CA GLU A 47 -1.29 -4.97 18.48
C GLU A 47 -2.50 -4.09 18.78
N LEU A 48 -2.42 -3.22 19.79
CA LEU A 48 -3.47 -2.27 20.13
C LEU A 48 -3.73 -1.28 18.99
N PHE A 49 -2.66 -0.73 18.40
CA PHE A 49 -2.74 0.13 17.24
C PHE A 49 -3.39 -0.61 16.06
N LEU A 50 -3.02 -1.87 15.80
CA LEU A 50 -3.60 -2.65 14.71
C LEU A 50 -5.11 -2.88 14.88
N GLU A 51 -5.59 -3.18 16.09
CA GLU A 51 -7.02 -3.35 16.35
C GLU A 51 -7.79 -2.02 16.22
N ARG A 52 -7.19 -0.91 16.68
CA ARG A 52 -7.76 0.43 16.49
C ARG A 52 -7.81 0.83 15.02
N ALA A 53 -6.75 0.54 14.27
CA ALA A 53 -6.67 0.76 12.83
C ALA A 53 -7.74 -0.03 12.06
N ASP A 54 -7.94 -1.30 12.40
CA ASP A 54 -8.99 -2.14 11.79
C ASP A 54 -10.37 -1.53 12.05
N ALA A 55 -10.64 -1.06 13.27
CA ALA A 55 -11.89 -0.40 13.63
C ALA A 55 -12.15 0.90 12.83
N PHE A 56 -11.12 1.73 12.62
CA PHE A 56 -11.22 2.92 11.77
C PHE A 56 -11.58 2.55 10.32
N LEU A 57 -10.86 1.59 9.76
CA LEU A 57 -11.03 1.18 8.37
C LEU A 57 -12.40 0.52 8.16
N ASP A 58 -12.84 -0.34 9.07
CA ASP A 58 -14.15 -0.96 9.01
C ASP A 58 -15.29 0.05 9.15
N ALA A 59 -15.15 1.06 10.02
CA ALA A 59 -16.13 2.14 10.14
C ALA A 59 -16.28 2.92 8.81
N ILE A 60 -15.19 3.10 8.06
CA ILE A 60 -15.22 3.75 6.74
C ILE A 60 -15.82 2.81 5.69
N ILE A 61 -15.32 1.58 5.60
CA ILE A 61 -15.68 0.59 4.56
C ILE A 61 -17.16 0.24 4.64
N ASN A 62 -17.73 0.16 5.84
CA ASN A 62 -19.15 -0.17 6.02
C ASN A 62 -20.12 0.89 5.47
N GLN A 63 -19.68 2.14 5.26
CA GLN A 63 -20.57 3.20 4.78
C GLN A 63 -20.70 3.31 3.26
N ARG A 64 -19.72 2.83 2.49
CA ARG A 64 -19.74 2.72 1.01
C ARG A 64 -20.23 3.99 0.27
N ARG A 65 -19.80 5.19 0.72
CA ARG A 65 -20.33 6.47 0.22
C ARG A 65 -19.59 7.08 -0.96
N CYS A 66 -18.28 6.85 -1.08
CA CYS A 66 -17.43 7.48 -2.09
C CYS A 66 -16.33 6.53 -2.49
N TRP A 67 -16.19 6.27 -3.80
CA TRP A 67 -15.28 5.24 -4.30
C TRP A 67 -13.82 5.51 -3.92
N SER A 68 -13.33 6.75 -4.05
CA SER A 68 -11.93 7.09 -3.74
C SER A 68 -11.60 6.86 -2.26
N VAL A 69 -12.50 7.26 -1.36
CA VAL A 69 -12.38 7.02 0.09
C VAL A 69 -12.43 5.52 0.40
N GLN A 70 -13.31 4.77 -0.28
CA GLN A 70 -13.41 3.32 -0.11
C GLN A 70 -12.16 2.61 -0.60
N ALA A 71 -11.69 2.91 -1.80
CA ALA A 71 -10.48 2.34 -2.38
C ALA A 71 -9.26 2.63 -1.51
N ALA A 72 -9.12 3.86 -1.01
CA ALA A 72 -8.02 4.25 -0.12
C ALA A 72 -8.05 3.48 1.22
N ALA A 73 -9.22 3.36 1.84
CA ALA A 73 -9.39 2.58 3.08
C ALA A 73 -9.16 1.08 2.85
N LEU A 74 -9.63 0.54 1.73
CA LEU A 74 -9.43 -0.86 1.38
C LEU A 74 -7.94 -1.18 1.10
N LEU A 75 -7.22 -0.33 0.37
CA LEU A 75 -5.78 -0.47 0.16
C LEU A 75 -5.01 -0.40 1.48
N ALA A 76 -5.35 0.56 2.35
CA ALA A 76 -4.76 0.65 3.68
C ALA A 76 -5.01 -0.61 4.51
N ARG A 77 -6.19 -1.22 4.40
CA ARG A 77 -6.49 -2.49 5.08
C ARG A 77 -5.68 -3.65 4.51
N CYS A 78 -5.57 -3.76 3.18
CA CYS A 78 -4.73 -4.77 2.54
C CYS A 78 -3.29 -4.70 3.06
N ASP A 79 -2.76 -3.49 3.15
CA ASP A 79 -1.41 -3.23 3.63
C ASP A 79 -1.19 -3.66 5.09
N LEU A 80 -2.16 -3.42 5.98
CA LEU A 80 -2.09 -3.91 7.37
C LEU A 80 -2.24 -5.44 7.48
N GLU A 81 -3.04 -6.04 6.61
CA GLU A 81 -3.39 -7.46 6.69
C GLU A 81 -2.40 -8.38 5.98
N ARG A 82 -1.52 -7.85 5.11
CA ARG A 82 -0.53 -8.67 4.40
C ARG A 82 0.40 -9.45 5.34
N MET A 83 0.61 -8.93 6.56
CA MET A 83 1.42 -9.57 7.60
C MET A 83 0.66 -10.65 8.39
N LYS A 84 -0.66 -10.80 8.19
CA LYS A 84 -1.52 -11.72 8.95
C LYS A 84 -1.92 -12.92 8.07
N ASN A 85 -1.39 -14.10 8.36
CA ASN A 85 -1.61 -15.34 7.58
C ASN A 85 -3.08 -15.68 7.29
N ARG A 86 -4.00 -15.39 8.22
CA ARG A 86 -5.44 -15.69 8.01
C ARG A 86 -6.16 -14.70 7.10
N ARG A 87 -5.57 -13.53 6.85
CA ARG A 87 -6.22 -12.40 6.17
C ARG A 87 -5.51 -11.98 4.88
N VAL A 88 -4.29 -12.45 4.66
CA VAL A 88 -3.47 -12.14 3.47
C VAL A 88 -4.14 -12.55 2.15
N GLU A 89 -4.84 -13.68 2.08
CA GLU A 89 -5.57 -14.09 0.86
C GLU A 89 -6.67 -13.09 0.49
N ARG A 90 -7.42 -12.61 1.49
CA ARG A 90 -8.42 -11.56 1.30
C ARG A 90 -7.77 -10.25 0.85
N ALA A 91 -6.66 -9.87 1.48
CA ALA A 91 -5.90 -8.68 1.10
C ALA A 91 -5.41 -8.76 -0.35
N CYS A 92 -4.98 -9.95 -0.80
CA CYS A 92 -4.52 -10.18 -2.16
C CYS A 92 -5.66 -9.99 -3.18
N ALA A 93 -6.78 -10.69 -3.00
CA ALA A 93 -7.92 -10.58 -3.91
C ALA A 93 -8.49 -9.14 -3.96
N GLN A 94 -8.51 -8.46 -2.80
CA GLN A 94 -9.01 -7.09 -2.70
C GLN A 94 -8.06 -6.08 -3.37
N SER A 95 -6.74 -6.20 -3.17
CA SER A 95 -5.75 -5.31 -3.80
C SER A 95 -5.69 -5.52 -5.31
N GLU A 96 -5.80 -6.77 -5.78
CA GLU A 96 -5.88 -7.11 -7.20
C GLU A 96 -7.09 -6.43 -7.87
N LEU A 97 -8.27 -6.57 -7.26
CA LEU A 97 -9.50 -5.96 -7.77
C LEU A 97 -9.39 -4.44 -7.85
N ILE A 98 -8.81 -3.80 -6.83
CA ILE A 98 -8.64 -2.34 -6.83
C ILE A 98 -7.69 -1.91 -7.96
N CYS A 99 -6.58 -2.62 -8.18
CA CYS A 99 -5.66 -2.34 -9.29
C CYS A 99 -6.39 -2.42 -10.64
N LYS A 100 -7.15 -3.49 -10.89
CA LYS A 100 -7.95 -3.66 -12.12
C LYS A 100 -8.95 -2.51 -12.33
N LEU A 101 -9.64 -2.09 -11.27
CA LEU A 101 -10.59 -0.98 -11.32
C LEU A 101 -9.93 0.39 -11.54
N MET A 102 -8.69 0.57 -11.07
CA MET A 102 -7.88 1.78 -11.31
C MET A 102 -7.34 1.81 -12.74
N ASP A 103 -6.98 0.66 -13.28
CA ASP A 103 -6.54 0.49 -14.67
C ASP A 103 -7.71 0.59 -15.68
N GLY A 104 -8.95 0.65 -15.18
CA GLY A 104 -10.16 0.77 -15.99
C GLY A 104 -10.56 -0.54 -16.66
N GLU A 105 -10.01 -1.68 -16.21
CA GLU A 105 -10.29 -3.05 -16.66
C GLU A 105 -11.64 -3.56 -16.12
N ASP A 106 -12.70 -2.78 -16.34
CA ASP A 106 -14.04 -3.15 -15.93
C ASP A 106 -15.10 -2.65 -16.93
N GLU A 107 -16.20 -3.39 -17.04
CA GLU A 107 -17.30 -3.15 -18.00
C GLU A 107 -18.16 -1.93 -17.66
N THR A 108 -17.80 -1.18 -16.61
CA THR A 108 -18.57 0.00 -16.19
C THR A 108 -18.48 1.11 -17.24
N PRO A 109 -19.60 1.79 -17.55
CA PRO A 109 -19.62 2.96 -18.42
C PRO A 109 -18.67 4.10 -17.95
N GLU A 110 -18.10 4.84 -18.91
CA GLU A 110 -17.10 5.88 -18.66
C GLU A 110 -17.62 7.05 -17.79
N ASP A 111 -18.90 7.39 -17.90
CA ASP A 111 -19.57 8.41 -17.09
C ASP A 111 -19.61 8.02 -15.60
N VAL A 112 -19.68 6.73 -15.31
CA VAL A 112 -19.63 6.19 -13.95
C VAL A 112 -18.18 6.08 -13.47
N LYS A 113 -17.22 5.73 -14.35
CA LYS A 113 -15.78 5.74 -14.03
C LYS A 113 -15.32 7.13 -13.60
N THR A 114 -15.76 8.18 -14.29
CA THR A 114 -15.44 9.58 -13.93
C THR A 114 -15.84 9.93 -12.49
N LYS A 115 -16.93 9.35 -11.98
CA LYS A 115 -17.39 9.58 -10.58
C LYS A 115 -16.42 9.00 -9.55
N ARG A 116 -15.56 8.04 -9.91
CA ARG A 116 -14.52 7.48 -9.03
C ARG A 116 -13.48 8.51 -8.60
N CYS A 117 -13.25 9.53 -9.43
CA CYS A 117 -12.34 10.64 -9.15
C CYS A 117 -12.87 11.66 -8.13
N THR A 118 -14.14 11.54 -7.71
CA THR A 118 -14.71 12.41 -6.68
C THR A 118 -13.89 12.30 -5.40
N LEU A 119 -13.44 13.43 -4.85
CA LEU A 119 -12.63 13.50 -3.62
C LEU A 119 -11.28 12.75 -3.67
N VAL A 120 -10.73 12.41 -4.84
CA VAL A 120 -9.50 11.59 -4.93
C VAL A 120 -8.31 12.18 -4.14
N LEU A 121 -8.16 13.50 -4.16
CA LEU A 121 -7.13 14.21 -3.40
C LEU A 121 -7.45 14.22 -1.90
N ALA A 122 -8.71 14.45 -1.53
CA ALA A 122 -9.13 14.54 -0.14
C ALA A 122 -9.13 13.19 0.56
N SER A 123 -9.43 12.10 -0.14
CA SER A 123 -9.28 10.73 0.37
C SER A 123 -7.83 10.32 0.51
N GLY A 124 -6.91 11.04 -0.15
CA GLY A 124 -5.53 10.66 -0.34
C GLY A 124 -5.41 9.27 -0.98
N LEU A 125 -6.25 8.95 -1.96
CA LEU A 125 -6.15 7.65 -2.64
C LEU A 125 -4.73 7.47 -3.20
N GLU A 126 -4.15 6.31 -2.97
CA GLU A 126 -2.83 6.00 -3.50
C GLU A 126 -2.86 6.01 -5.03
N PRO A 127 -1.83 6.53 -5.69
CA PRO A 127 -1.73 6.45 -7.15
C PRO A 127 -1.63 4.99 -7.61
N PHE A 128 -1.93 4.74 -8.89
CA PHE A 128 -2.05 3.37 -9.41
C PHE A 128 -0.77 2.53 -9.23
N TRP A 129 0.41 3.12 -9.33
CA TRP A 129 1.67 2.40 -9.13
C TRP A 129 1.84 1.94 -7.68
N GLU A 130 1.47 2.77 -6.71
CA GLU A 130 1.57 2.45 -5.30
C GLU A 130 0.53 1.39 -4.89
N ALA A 131 -0.68 1.46 -5.46
CA ALA A 131 -1.67 0.39 -5.29
C ALA A 131 -1.14 -0.96 -5.81
N ARG A 132 -0.44 -0.97 -6.95
CA ARG A 132 0.22 -2.15 -7.51
C ARG A 132 1.38 -2.63 -6.63
N VAL A 133 2.14 -1.73 -6.00
CA VAL A 133 3.17 -2.10 -5.02
C VAL A 133 2.55 -2.83 -3.83
N ILE A 134 1.48 -2.29 -3.24
CA ILE A 134 0.76 -2.96 -2.13
C ILE A 134 0.28 -4.36 -2.56
N HIS A 135 -0.22 -4.51 -3.78
CA HIS A 135 -0.62 -5.81 -4.32
C HIS A 135 0.58 -6.76 -4.48
N ALA A 136 1.69 -6.28 -5.05
CA ALA A 136 2.92 -7.05 -5.23
C ALA A 136 3.55 -7.47 -3.90
N GLU A 137 3.53 -6.61 -2.88
CA GLU A 137 3.98 -6.93 -1.52
C GLU A 137 3.07 -7.99 -0.87
N THR A 138 1.75 -7.90 -1.09
CA THR A 138 0.80 -8.90 -0.60
C THR A 138 1.01 -10.27 -1.26
N LEU A 139 1.30 -10.30 -2.57
CA LEU A 139 1.69 -11.52 -3.30
C LEU A 139 2.97 -12.13 -2.73
N ARG A 140 3.97 -11.30 -2.39
CA ARG A 140 5.18 -11.79 -1.71
C ARG A 140 4.88 -12.41 -0.36
N SER A 141 4.00 -11.81 0.44
CA SER A 141 3.56 -12.38 1.72
C SER A 141 2.86 -13.74 1.57
N LEU A 142 2.24 -14.02 0.41
CA LEU A 142 1.68 -15.33 0.06
C LEU A 142 2.70 -16.33 -0.49
N GLY A 143 3.92 -15.89 -0.82
CA GLY A 143 4.91 -16.70 -1.52
C GLY A 143 4.75 -16.72 -3.05
N CYS A 144 3.84 -15.93 -3.60
CA CYS A 144 3.65 -15.72 -5.05
C CYS A 144 4.70 -14.76 -5.63
N THR A 145 5.99 -15.09 -5.45
CA THR A 145 7.11 -14.21 -5.80
C THR A 145 7.25 -14.00 -7.31
N ALA A 146 6.85 -14.98 -8.13
CA ALA A 146 6.90 -14.89 -9.59
C ALA A 146 5.88 -13.88 -10.14
N GLU A 147 4.66 -13.88 -9.61
CA GLU A 147 3.61 -12.92 -9.97
C GLU A 147 3.98 -11.51 -9.51
N SER A 148 4.55 -11.40 -8.30
CA SER A 148 5.04 -10.13 -7.76
C SER A 148 6.15 -9.52 -8.63
N LEU A 149 7.10 -10.35 -9.09
CA LEU A 149 8.18 -9.95 -10.00
C LEU A 149 7.64 -9.26 -11.26
N LEU A 150 6.60 -9.82 -11.90
CA LEU A 150 6.01 -9.25 -13.11
C LEU A 150 5.44 -7.84 -12.87
N ILE A 151 4.93 -7.56 -11.67
CA ILE A 151 4.43 -6.24 -11.31
C ILE A 151 5.59 -5.27 -11.12
N TYR A 152 6.63 -5.67 -10.38
CA TYR A 152 7.81 -4.82 -10.16
C TYR A 152 8.58 -4.51 -11.45
N GLU A 153 8.69 -5.47 -12.37
CA GLU A 153 9.30 -5.25 -13.69
C GLU A 153 8.53 -4.20 -14.49
N LYS A 154 7.19 -4.27 -14.50
CA LYS A 154 6.34 -3.27 -15.16
C LYS A 154 6.43 -1.88 -14.54
N LEU A 155 6.72 -1.80 -13.24
CA LEU A 155 6.90 -0.54 -12.51
C LEU A 155 8.35 -0.05 -12.51
N GLU A 156 9.28 -0.83 -13.08
CA GLU A 156 10.72 -0.55 -13.07
C GLU A 156 11.30 -0.38 -11.65
N LEU A 157 10.74 -1.10 -10.67
CA LEU A 157 11.22 -1.11 -9.28
C LEU A 157 12.36 -2.12 -9.13
N TRP A 158 13.54 -1.72 -9.61
CA TRP A 158 14.68 -2.62 -9.80
C TRP A 158 15.16 -3.32 -8.53
N ASP A 159 15.14 -2.64 -7.39
CA ASP A 159 15.52 -3.23 -6.10
C ASP A 159 14.62 -4.43 -5.77
N ASN A 160 13.30 -4.25 -5.91
CA ASN A 160 12.32 -5.30 -5.71
C ASN A 160 12.45 -6.43 -6.74
N VAL A 161 12.78 -6.10 -8.00
CA VAL A 161 13.03 -7.09 -9.07
C VAL A 161 14.24 -7.97 -8.73
N ILE A 162 15.35 -7.36 -8.30
CA ILE A 162 16.57 -8.06 -7.88
C ILE A 162 16.27 -8.96 -6.68
N ASP A 163 15.57 -8.45 -5.68
CA ASP A 163 15.15 -9.23 -4.50
C ASP A 163 14.26 -10.42 -4.87
N CYS A 164 13.35 -10.25 -5.83
CA CYS A 164 12.51 -11.32 -6.34
C CYS A 164 13.34 -12.37 -7.08
N PHE A 165 14.30 -11.99 -7.94
CA PHE A 165 15.19 -12.95 -8.58
C PHE A 165 16.04 -13.72 -7.58
N LYS A 166 16.57 -13.07 -6.54
CA LYS A 166 17.30 -13.72 -5.43
C LYS A 166 16.42 -14.76 -4.73
N GLN A 167 15.19 -14.39 -4.36
CA GLN A 167 14.22 -15.30 -3.73
C GLN A 167 13.82 -16.49 -4.61
N LEU A 168 13.77 -16.30 -5.94
CA LEU A 168 13.49 -17.35 -6.91
C LEU A 168 14.73 -18.19 -7.27
N GLY A 169 15.91 -17.89 -6.72
CA GLY A 169 17.17 -18.55 -7.06
C GLY A 169 17.71 -18.24 -8.46
N GLN A 170 17.19 -17.21 -9.13
CA GLN A 170 17.56 -16.81 -10.50
C GLN A 170 18.70 -15.78 -10.50
N LEU A 171 19.83 -16.12 -9.86
CA LEU A 171 20.95 -15.20 -9.64
C LEU A 171 21.57 -14.68 -10.94
N GLU A 172 21.68 -15.52 -11.97
CA GLU A 172 22.22 -15.13 -13.28
C GLU A 172 21.39 -14.01 -13.94
N LYS A 173 20.06 -14.05 -13.80
CA LYS A 173 19.18 -12.99 -14.32
C LYS A 173 19.30 -11.70 -13.52
N ALA A 174 19.43 -11.82 -12.19
CA ALA A 174 19.67 -10.66 -11.33
C ALA A 174 20.99 -9.96 -11.70
N GLU A 175 22.07 -10.73 -11.84
CA GLU A 175 23.38 -10.19 -12.24
C GLU A 175 23.32 -9.51 -13.62
N ALA A 176 22.73 -10.19 -14.62
CA ALA A 176 22.59 -9.63 -15.96
C ALA A 176 21.79 -8.32 -15.96
N LEU A 177 20.73 -8.24 -15.17
CA LEU A 177 19.94 -7.02 -14.98
C LEU A 177 20.79 -5.91 -14.35
N ILE A 178 21.50 -6.19 -13.26
CA ILE A 178 22.32 -5.18 -12.56
C ILE A 178 23.42 -4.64 -13.48
N ARG A 179 24.13 -5.51 -14.19
CA ARG A 179 25.14 -5.10 -15.18
C ARG A 179 24.54 -4.21 -16.26
N ARG A 180 23.32 -4.53 -16.73
CA ARG A 180 22.60 -3.68 -17.69
C ARG A 180 22.25 -2.31 -17.09
N LEU A 181 21.81 -2.25 -15.83
CA LEU A 181 21.47 -1.00 -15.15
C LEU A 181 22.71 -0.12 -14.93
N LEU A 182 23.84 -0.71 -14.55
CA LEU A 182 25.13 -0.01 -14.39
C LEU A 182 25.63 0.64 -15.69
N THR A 183 25.32 0.07 -16.86
CA THR A 183 25.63 0.71 -18.15
C THR A 183 24.97 2.08 -18.28
N ASN A 184 23.77 2.25 -17.73
CA ASN A 184 23.01 3.51 -17.80
C ASN A 184 23.25 4.42 -16.58
N ARG A 185 23.55 3.82 -15.42
CA ARG A 185 23.74 4.50 -14.14
C ARG A 185 25.04 3.98 -13.49
N PRO A 186 26.21 4.36 -14.05
CA PRO A 186 27.50 3.87 -13.54
C PRO A 186 27.81 4.37 -12.14
N ASP A 187 27.21 5.50 -11.73
CA ASP A 187 27.47 6.13 -10.44
C ASP A 187 26.52 5.63 -9.32
N ASP A 188 25.82 4.52 -9.53
CA ASP A 188 24.87 3.97 -8.55
C ASP A 188 25.57 2.96 -7.62
N SER A 189 25.91 3.42 -6.42
CA SER A 189 26.59 2.60 -5.39
C SER A 189 25.79 1.35 -5.00
N MET A 190 24.44 1.42 -5.01
CA MET A 190 23.59 0.30 -4.60
C MET A 190 23.67 -0.87 -5.58
N LEU A 191 23.78 -0.59 -6.88
CA LEU A 191 23.94 -1.62 -7.90
C LEU A 191 25.25 -2.41 -7.72
N TYR A 192 26.34 -1.74 -7.31
CA TYR A 192 27.57 -2.43 -6.96
C TYR A 192 27.44 -3.30 -5.70
N CYS A 193 26.72 -2.82 -4.68
CA CYS A 193 26.41 -3.65 -3.50
C CYS A 193 25.62 -4.90 -3.91
N TYR A 194 24.61 -4.78 -4.78
CA TYR A 194 23.85 -5.93 -5.27
C TYR A 194 24.70 -6.91 -6.09
N LEU A 195 25.67 -6.42 -6.88
CA LEU A 195 26.65 -7.30 -7.55
C LEU A 195 27.53 -8.04 -6.54
N GLY A 196 28.00 -7.37 -5.50
CA GLY A 196 28.77 -7.99 -4.42
C GLY A 196 27.95 -9.06 -3.68
N ASP A 197 26.67 -8.81 -3.43
CA ASP A 197 25.75 -9.76 -2.80
C ASP A 197 25.58 -11.05 -3.63
N ILE A 198 25.51 -10.90 -4.97
CA ILE A 198 25.23 -12.02 -5.88
C ILE A 198 26.49 -12.80 -6.24
N THR A 199 27.59 -12.10 -6.54
CA THR A 199 28.86 -12.71 -6.94
C THR A 199 29.72 -13.14 -5.76
N LEU A 200 29.41 -12.65 -4.55
CA LEU A 200 30.19 -12.83 -3.33
C LEU A 200 31.63 -12.25 -3.43
N GLU A 201 31.87 -11.33 -4.38
CA GLU A 201 33.16 -10.67 -4.54
C GLU A 201 33.23 -9.38 -3.72
N THR A 202 34.24 -9.30 -2.84
CA THR A 202 34.41 -8.14 -1.95
C THR A 202 34.79 -6.85 -2.69
N SER A 203 35.40 -6.98 -3.87
CA SER A 203 35.83 -5.87 -4.72
C SER A 203 34.69 -4.91 -5.08
N TYR A 204 33.46 -5.43 -5.25
CA TYR A 204 32.31 -4.59 -5.60
C TYR A 204 31.88 -3.66 -4.47
N TYR A 205 32.05 -4.04 -3.20
CA TYR A 205 31.79 -3.14 -2.08
C TYR A 205 32.84 -2.02 -2.01
N GLU A 206 34.10 -2.32 -2.34
CA GLU A 206 35.13 -1.28 -2.43
C GLU A 206 34.85 -0.28 -3.56
N THR A 207 34.29 -0.73 -4.68
CA THR A 207 33.83 0.18 -5.74
C THR A 207 32.62 0.99 -5.31
N ALA A 208 31.67 0.37 -4.60
CA ALA A 208 30.48 1.05 -4.10
C ALA A 208 30.79 2.20 -3.12
N ILE A 209 31.91 2.12 -2.39
CA ILE A 209 32.35 3.19 -1.48
C ILE A 209 32.99 4.38 -2.23
N LYS A 210 33.58 4.12 -3.40
CA LYS A 210 34.33 5.11 -4.17
C LYS A 210 33.45 5.96 -5.08
N VAL A 211 32.37 5.36 -5.56
CA VAL A 211 31.33 5.96 -6.40
C VAL A 211 30.39 6.78 -5.52
#